data_AF-C1A0B7-F1
#
_entry.id   AF-C1A0B7-F1
#
_cell.length_a   1.000
_cell.length_b   1.000
_cell.length_c   1.000
_cell.angle_alpha   90.00
_cell.angle_beta   90.00
_cell.angle_gamma   90.00
#
_symmetry.space_group_name_H-M   'P 1'
#
loop_
_entity.id
_entity.type
_entity.pdbx_description
1 polymer ?
#
loop_
_entity_poly.entity_id
_entity_poly.type
_entity_poly.pdbx_seq_one_letter_code
_entity_poly.pdbx_strand_id
1 'polypeptide(L)'
;MARWGQPHGHQALEAPMDNGKINLTYDGRVSLSFQLAIPHAPDKVWKVITEREYLDAWFPADVDFNLTPGADLLFKVTPEQVERFGLPADHVTRGTVISVHPHRILEFLWDADTLHWELAPDGTGGCWLTLTHTMEDEESAYAHAAGWHAGLEVVAAQLDGREVDWSPWDRADELSPQYRKSA
;
A
#
# COMPACT_ATOMS: atom_id res chain seq x y z
N MET A 1 -13.50 -33.45 33.79
CA MET A 1 -12.36 -33.40 32.86
C MET A 1 -12.92 -33.08 31.48
N ALA A 2 -12.85 -31.83 31.05
CA ALA A 2 -13.20 -31.45 29.68
C ALA A 2 -12.22 -30.36 29.23
N ARG A 3 -11.63 -30.59 28.06
CA ARG A 3 -10.52 -29.88 27.43
C ARG A 3 -10.98 -28.50 26.96
N TRP A 4 -10.21 -27.45 27.27
CA TRP A 4 -10.36 -26.15 26.63
C TRP A 4 -9.76 -26.20 25.23
N GLY A 5 -10.55 -25.72 24.27
CA GLY A 5 -10.24 -25.64 22.84
C GLY A 5 -9.17 -24.61 22.52
N GLN A 6 -8.57 -24.82 21.35
CA GLN A 6 -7.42 -24.12 20.79
C GLN A 6 -7.68 -22.62 20.53
N PRO A 7 -6.63 -21.78 20.49
CA PRO A 7 -6.75 -20.39 20.04
C PRO A 7 -7.12 -20.35 18.55
N HIS A 8 -8.06 -19.47 18.22
CA HIS A 8 -8.48 -19.18 16.85
C HIS A 8 -7.31 -18.51 16.10
N GLY A 9 -6.66 -19.29 15.24
CA GLY A 9 -5.67 -18.77 14.29
C GLY A 9 -6.34 -17.81 13.31
N HIS A 10 -5.69 -16.67 13.09
CA HIS A 10 -6.00 -15.77 11.99
C HIS A 10 -5.76 -16.53 10.68
N GLN A 11 -6.84 -16.93 10.01
CA GLN A 11 -6.74 -17.45 8.66
C GLN A 11 -7.29 -16.36 7.73
N ALA A 12 -6.42 -15.41 7.39
CA ALA A 12 -6.63 -14.55 6.25
C ALA A 12 -6.72 -15.44 5.00
N LEU A 13 -7.65 -15.12 4.09
CA LEU A 13 -7.66 -15.71 2.76
C LEU A 13 -6.37 -15.24 2.06
N GLU A 14 -5.35 -16.09 2.03
CA GLU A 14 -4.08 -15.86 1.35
C GLU A 14 -4.30 -15.93 -0.17
N ALA A 15 -4.80 -14.84 -0.76
CA ALA A 15 -4.32 -14.53 -2.10
C ALA A 15 -2.80 -14.34 -1.95
N PRO A 16 -1.94 -15.11 -2.66
CA PRO A 16 -0.51 -14.99 -2.48
C PRO A 16 -0.07 -13.60 -2.92
N MET A 17 0.17 -12.72 -1.94
CA MET A 17 0.91 -11.49 -2.14
C MET A 17 2.37 -11.89 -2.28
N ASP A 18 3.02 -11.45 -3.35
CA ASP A 18 4.47 -11.61 -3.42
C ASP A 18 5.13 -10.74 -2.34
N ASN A 19 6.16 -11.27 -1.68
CA ASN A 19 6.93 -10.53 -0.69
C ASN A 19 7.79 -9.50 -1.43
N GLY A 20 7.21 -8.33 -1.73
CA GLY A 20 7.85 -7.12 -2.26
C GLY A 20 9.17 -7.33 -3.01
N LYS A 21 9.15 -7.29 -4.34
CA LYS A 21 10.37 -7.41 -5.16
C LYS A 21 11.11 -6.08 -5.24
N ILE A 22 12.41 -6.07 -4.95
CA ILE A 22 13.27 -4.90 -5.09
C ILE A 22 14.18 -5.06 -6.31
N ASN A 23 14.19 -4.07 -7.21
CA ASN A 23 15.01 -4.06 -8.41
C ASN A 23 15.71 -2.70 -8.61
N LEU A 24 16.94 -2.71 -9.12
CA LEU A 24 17.62 -1.52 -9.61
C LEU A 24 17.02 -1.10 -10.96
N THR A 25 16.70 0.17 -11.12
CA THR A 25 16.22 0.75 -12.37
C THR A 25 17.40 1.16 -13.26
N TYR A 26 17.15 1.34 -14.56
CA TYR A 26 18.20 1.73 -15.52
C TYR A 26 18.87 3.09 -15.19
N ASP A 27 18.11 4.02 -14.59
CA ASP A 27 18.57 5.35 -14.19
C ASP A 27 19.27 5.36 -12.82
N GLY A 28 19.49 4.20 -12.20
CA GLY A 28 20.24 4.05 -10.95
C GLY A 28 19.40 4.21 -9.68
N ARG A 29 18.08 4.36 -9.81
CA ARG A 29 17.10 4.36 -8.71
C ARG A 29 16.74 2.93 -8.30
N VAL A 30 15.92 2.79 -7.27
CA VAL A 30 15.42 1.50 -6.78
C VAL A 30 13.90 1.45 -6.90
N SER A 31 13.37 0.33 -7.38
CA SER A 31 11.94 0.04 -7.44
C SER A 31 11.58 -1.09 -6.50
N LEU A 32 10.55 -0.87 -5.68
CA LEU A 32 9.89 -1.87 -4.84
C LEU A 32 8.52 -2.17 -5.45
N SER A 33 8.24 -3.43 -5.76
CA SER A 33 6.97 -3.82 -6.38
C SER A 33 6.25 -4.93 -5.63
N PHE A 34 4.94 -4.75 -5.44
CA PHE A 34 4.02 -5.76 -4.95
C PHE A 34 3.01 -6.12 -6.03
N GLN A 35 2.63 -7.40 -6.10
CA GLN A 35 1.57 -7.87 -6.98
C GLN A 35 0.64 -8.80 -6.20
N LEU A 36 -0.66 -8.57 -6.35
CA LEU A 36 -1.71 -9.30 -5.66
C LEU A 36 -2.84 -9.67 -6.63
N ALA A 37 -3.28 -10.93 -6.57
CA ALA A 37 -4.52 -11.35 -7.24
C ALA A 37 -5.72 -10.93 -6.39
N ILE A 38 -6.61 -10.12 -6.97
CA ILE A 38 -7.78 -9.58 -6.29
C ILE A 38 -9.05 -10.17 -6.93
N PRO A 39 -9.90 -10.91 -6.18
CA PRO A 39 -11.13 -11.51 -6.70
C PRO A 39 -12.28 -10.49 -6.81
N HIS A 40 -11.96 -9.24 -7.18
CA HIS A 40 -12.90 -8.14 -7.32
C HIS A 40 -12.60 -7.36 -8.60
N ALA A 41 -13.64 -6.78 -9.21
CA ALA A 41 -13.50 -6.05 -10.46
C ALA A 41 -12.64 -4.78 -10.29
N PRO A 42 -11.87 -4.36 -11.31
CA PRO A 42 -10.98 -3.20 -11.24
C PRO A 42 -11.65 -1.91 -10.78
N ASP A 43 -12.92 -1.69 -11.11
CA ASP A 43 -13.67 -0.50 -10.68
C ASP A 43 -13.86 -0.47 -9.17
N LYS A 44 -14.08 -1.63 -8.53
CA LYS A 44 -14.17 -1.73 -7.06
C LYS A 44 -12.81 -1.51 -6.41
N VAL A 45 -11.76 -2.10 -6.97
CA VAL A 45 -10.38 -1.93 -6.46
C VAL A 45 -9.92 -0.48 -6.58
N TRP A 46 -10.25 0.17 -7.69
CA TRP A 46 -9.92 1.57 -7.94
C TRP A 46 -10.44 2.50 -6.84
N LYS A 47 -11.67 2.29 -6.36
CA LYS A 47 -12.22 3.10 -5.26
C LYS A 47 -11.37 2.99 -4.00
N VAL A 48 -11.04 1.75 -3.61
CA VAL A 48 -10.26 1.47 -2.39
C VAL A 48 -8.86 2.11 -2.41
N ILE A 49 -8.28 2.28 -3.61
CA ILE A 49 -6.95 2.88 -3.79
C ILE A 49 -6.96 4.36 -4.17
N THR A 50 -8.12 5.00 -4.33
CA THR A 50 -8.19 6.41 -4.75
C THR A 50 -9.15 7.28 -3.95
N GLU A 51 -10.18 6.72 -3.32
CA GLU A 51 -11.15 7.49 -2.54
C GLU A 51 -10.70 7.56 -1.08
N ARG A 52 -10.69 8.79 -0.54
CA ARG A 52 -10.16 9.10 0.79
C ARG A 52 -10.75 8.25 1.91
N GLU A 53 -12.06 7.98 1.84
CA GLU A 53 -12.76 7.17 2.86
C GLU A 53 -12.20 5.75 3.01
N TYR A 54 -11.58 5.19 1.96
CA TYR A 54 -10.92 3.90 2.03
C TYR A 54 -9.44 4.03 2.38
N LEU A 55 -8.78 5.06 1.83
CA LEU A 55 -7.34 5.32 2.04
C LEU A 55 -7.00 5.57 3.51
N ASP A 56 -7.87 6.25 4.25
CA ASP A 56 -7.66 6.60 5.67
C ASP A 56 -7.35 5.38 6.57
N ALA A 57 -7.72 4.17 6.14
CA ALA A 57 -7.49 2.95 6.90
C ALA A 57 -6.11 2.30 6.68
N TRP A 58 -5.39 2.64 5.60
CA TRP A 58 -4.22 1.84 5.19
C TRP A 58 -3.10 2.64 4.51
N PHE A 59 -3.41 3.77 3.88
CA PHE A 59 -2.42 4.56 3.17
C PHE A 59 -1.53 5.32 4.18
N PRO A 60 -0.20 5.41 3.97
CA PRO A 60 0.72 5.97 4.98
C PRO A 60 0.71 7.51 5.06
N ALA A 61 -0.39 8.16 4.66
CA ALA A 61 -0.65 9.59 4.76
C ALA A 61 -2.15 9.89 4.64
N ASP A 62 -2.59 11.03 5.16
CA ASP A 62 -3.90 11.62 4.82
C ASP A 62 -3.76 12.39 3.49
N VAL A 63 -4.42 11.88 2.45
CA VAL A 63 -4.41 12.42 1.09
C VAL A 63 -5.82 12.40 0.49
N ASP A 64 -6.13 13.45 -0.26
CA ASP A 64 -7.34 13.54 -1.09
C ASP A 64 -6.92 13.68 -2.55
N PHE A 65 -7.10 12.62 -3.34
CA PHE A 65 -6.62 12.58 -4.72
C PHE A 65 -7.52 13.40 -5.65
N ASN A 66 -6.97 14.49 -6.20
CA ASN A 66 -7.49 15.06 -7.44
C ASN A 66 -6.92 14.28 -8.63
N LEU A 67 -7.70 13.34 -9.18
CA LEU A 67 -7.30 12.44 -10.28
C LEU A 67 -7.18 13.12 -11.67
N THR A 68 -6.76 14.38 -11.69
CA THR A 68 -6.45 15.12 -12.92
C THR A 68 -4.93 15.13 -13.13
N PRO A 69 -4.41 14.65 -14.26
CA PRO A 69 -2.99 14.77 -14.57
C PRO A 69 -2.48 16.22 -14.42
N GLY A 70 -1.38 16.39 -13.71
CA GLY A 70 -0.79 17.69 -13.35
C GLY A 70 -1.38 18.34 -12.09
N ALA A 71 -2.36 17.73 -11.42
CA ALA A 71 -2.86 18.25 -10.15
C ALA A 71 -1.85 18.08 -9.02
N ASP A 72 -1.75 19.09 -8.17
CA ASP A 72 -0.97 19.03 -6.93
C ASP A 72 -1.62 18.08 -5.92
N LEU A 73 -0.77 17.30 -5.24
CA LEU A 73 -1.15 16.45 -4.12
C LEU A 73 -0.48 16.95 -2.85
N LEU A 74 -1.20 16.84 -1.74
CA LEU A 74 -0.70 17.12 -0.40
C LEU A 74 -0.87 15.87 0.45
N PHE A 75 0.24 15.36 0.96
CA PHE A 75 0.28 14.20 1.84
C PHE A 75 0.52 14.70 3.26
N LYS A 76 -0.52 14.66 4.09
CA LYS A 76 -0.44 15.10 5.48
C LYS A 76 -0.09 13.92 6.36
N VAL A 77 0.60 14.20 7.46
CA VAL A 77 0.87 13.17 8.47
C VAL A 77 -0.43 12.66 9.08
N THR A 78 -0.49 11.35 9.32
CA THR A 78 -1.58 10.73 10.06
C THR A 78 -1.42 10.95 11.57
N PRO A 79 -2.50 10.88 12.37
CA PRO A 79 -2.40 10.92 13.84
C PRO A 79 -1.42 9.87 14.40
N GLU A 80 -1.41 8.67 13.81
CA GLU A 80 -0.51 7.59 14.19
C GLU A 80 0.96 7.96 13.97
N GLN A 81 1.30 8.60 12.84
CA GLN A 81 2.67 9.05 12.60
C GLN A 81 3.12 10.13 13.60
N VAL A 82 2.20 11.00 14.03
CA VAL A 82 2.47 11.99 15.07
C VAL A 82 2.74 11.31 16.41
N GLU A 83 1.90 10.35 16.81
CA GLU A 83 2.05 9.63 18.08
C GLU A 83 3.31 8.76 18.10
N ARG A 84 3.53 8.00 17.03
CA ARG A 84 4.54 6.93 16.97
C ARG A 84 5.94 7.44 16.66
N PHE A 85 6.05 8.44 15.78
CA PHE A 85 7.33 8.96 15.31
C PHE A 85 7.60 10.40 15.75
N GLY A 86 6.64 11.06 16.42
CA GLY A 86 6.79 12.44 16.87
C GLY A 86 6.84 13.44 15.72
N LEU A 87 6.26 13.12 14.56
CA LEU A 87 6.21 14.05 13.44
C LEU A 87 5.36 15.29 13.78
N PRO A 88 5.74 16.48 13.32
CA PRO A 88 4.91 17.67 13.49
C PRO A 88 3.55 17.49 12.81
N ALA A 89 2.45 17.76 13.50
CA ALA A 89 1.09 17.59 12.97
C ALA A 89 0.78 18.48 11.74
N ASP A 90 1.57 19.53 11.52
CA ASP A 90 1.50 20.42 10.36
C ASP A 90 2.49 20.04 9.25
N HIS A 91 3.22 18.92 9.40
CA HIS A 91 4.11 18.42 8.37
C HIS A 91 3.30 17.93 7.16
N VAL A 92 3.71 18.38 5.98
CA VAL A 92 3.08 18.04 4.70
C VAL A 92 4.17 17.84 3.65
N THR A 93 4.11 16.70 2.98
CA THR A 93 4.91 16.42 1.77
C THR A 93 4.05 16.62 0.53
N ARG A 94 4.69 16.80 -0.63
CA ARG A 94 4.01 17.27 -1.85
C ARG A 94 4.15 16.26 -2.97
N GLY A 95 3.18 16.28 -3.86
CA GLY A 95 3.21 15.44 -5.04
C GLY A 95 2.50 16.06 -6.22
N THR A 96 2.52 15.33 -7.32
CA THR A 96 1.78 15.71 -8.52
C THR A 96 1.29 14.45 -9.21
N VAL A 97 0.04 14.45 -9.65
CA VAL A 97 -0.50 13.35 -10.47
C VAL A 97 0.18 13.37 -11.84
N ILE A 98 0.75 12.24 -12.25
CA ILE A 98 1.45 12.08 -13.53
C ILE A 98 0.48 11.54 -14.58
N SER A 99 -0.16 10.41 -14.30
CA SER A 99 -1.04 9.72 -15.25
C SER A 99 -2.25 9.11 -14.55
N VAL A 100 -3.40 9.17 -15.23
CA VAL A 100 -4.65 8.57 -14.78
C VAL A 100 -5.35 7.91 -15.97
N HIS A 101 -5.49 6.59 -15.88
CA HIS A 101 -6.39 5.80 -16.70
C HIS A 101 -7.38 5.11 -15.74
N PRO A 102 -8.62 5.61 -15.63
CA PRO A 102 -9.57 5.11 -14.64
C PRO A 102 -9.72 3.59 -14.67
N HIS A 103 -9.68 2.99 -13.47
CA HIS A 103 -9.77 1.53 -13.25
C HIS A 103 -8.63 0.73 -13.90
N ARG A 104 -7.50 1.37 -14.20
CA ARG A 104 -6.35 0.76 -14.89
C ARG A 104 -5.01 1.25 -14.37
N ILE A 105 -4.74 2.56 -14.40
CA ILE A 105 -3.42 3.11 -14.05
C ILE A 105 -3.61 4.39 -13.25
N LEU A 106 -2.93 4.48 -12.10
CA LEU A 106 -2.71 5.72 -11.37
C LEU A 106 -1.21 5.87 -11.13
N GLU A 107 -0.64 6.99 -11.57
CA GLU A 107 0.76 7.31 -11.32
C GLU A 107 0.89 8.72 -10.76
N PHE A 108 1.67 8.87 -9.69
CA PHE A 108 1.92 10.17 -9.07
C PHE A 108 3.32 10.26 -8.45
N LEU A 109 3.78 11.49 -8.30
CA LEU A 109 4.94 11.82 -7.50
C LEU A 109 4.54 11.97 -6.03
N TRP A 110 5.43 11.53 -5.15
CA TRP A 110 5.42 11.85 -3.73
C TRP A 110 6.83 12.27 -3.33
N ASP A 111 7.04 13.56 -3.11
CA ASP A 111 8.34 14.22 -3.08
C ASP A 111 9.19 13.84 -4.31
N ALA A 112 10.30 13.13 -4.10
CA ALA A 112 11.17 12.67 -5.18
C ALA A 112 10.73 11.30 -5.74
N ASP A 113 9.84 10.60 -5.05
CA ASP A 113 9.47 9.22 -5.35
C ASP A 113 8.32 9.16 -6.35
N THR A 114 8.21 8.03 -7.05
CA THR A 114 7.12 7.76 -7.98
C THR A 114 6.37 6.52 -7.52
N LEU A 115 5.05 6.65 -7.37
CA LEU A 115 4.16 5.52 -7.14
C LEU A 115 3.37 5.26 -8.41
N HIS A 116 3.43 4.01 -8.88
CA HIS A 116 2.72 3.53 -10.05
C HIS A 116 1.82 2.36 -9.65
N TRP A 117 0.51 2.54 -9.83
CA TRP A 117 -0.53 1.57 -9.55
C TRP A 117 -1.11 1.06 -10.86
N GLU A 118 -1.14 -0.25 -11.05
CA GLU A 118 -1.75 -0.91 -12.21
C GLU A 118 -2.83 -1.91 -11.77
N LEU A 119 -3.97 -1.87 -12.47
CA LEU A 119 -5.07 -2.83 -12.38
C LEU A 119 -5.26 -3.51 -13.74
N ALA A 120 -4.94 -4.80 -13.81
CA ALA A 120 -5.10 -5.61 -15.01
C ALA A 120 -6.21 -6.66 -14.80
N PRO A 121 -7.33 -6.62 -15.54
CA PRO A 121 -8.37 -7.65 -15.46
C PRO A 121 -7.79 -9.04 -15.71
N ASP A 122 -8.18 -10.03 -14.90
CA ASP A 122 -7.68 -11.41 -15.02
C ASP A 122 -8.53 -12.30 -15.94
N GLY A 123 -9.63 -11.77 -16.47
CA GLY A 123 -10.58 -12.48 -17.34
C GLY A 123 -11.62 -13.33 -16.60
N THR A 124 -11.57 -13.41 -15.27
CA THR A 124 -12.50 -14.18 -14.42
C THR A 124 -13.52 -13.30 -13.68
N GLY A 125 -13.37 -11.97 -13.79
CA GLY A 125 -14.12 -10.97 -13.03
C GLY A 125 -13.30 -10.31 -11.92
N GLY A 126 -12.09 -10.83 -11.65
CA GLY A 126 -11.09 -10.22 -10.79
C GLY A 126 -10.06 -9.40 -11.56
N CYS A 127 -8.99 -9.00 -10.86
CA CYS A 127 -7.85 -8.33 -11.45
C CYS A 127 -6.55 -8.56 -10.68
N TRP A 128 -5.44 -8.32 -11.36
CA TRP A 128 -4.13 -8.16 -10.74
C TRP A 128 -3.95 -6.70 -10.35
N LEU A 129 -3.67 -6.46 -9.06
CA LEU A 129 -3.20 -5.19 -8.54
C LEU A 129 -1.68 -5.23 -8.48
N THR A 130 -1.01 -4.26 -9.11
CA THR A 130 0.43 -4.07 -9.00
C THR A 130 0.72 -2.68 -8.46
N LEU A 131 1.49 -2.59 -7.38
CA LEU A 131 2.07 -1.36 -6.86
C LEU A 131 3.56 -1.38 -7.19
N THR A 132 4.09 -0.30 -7.77
CA THR A 132 5.53 -0.06 -7.90
C THR A 132 5.87 1.29 -7.28
N HIS A 133 6.76 1.28 -6.29
CA HIS A 133 7.29 2.46 -5.63
C HIS A 133 8.75 2.62 -6.04
N THR A 134 9.08 3.69 -6.77
CA THR A 134 10.44 3.99 -7.22
C THR A 134 11.02 5.13 -6.40
N MET A 135 12.17 4.88 -5.76
CA MET A 135 12.85 5.78 -4.83
C MET A 135 14.36 5.82 -5.08
N GLU A 136 15.09 6.65 -4.34
CA GLU A 136 16.52 6.88 -4.60
C GLU A 136 17.40 5.66 -4.28
N ASP A 137 17.14 4.99 -3.16
CA ASP A 137 18.05 3.98 -2.62
C ASP A 137 17.35 2.71 -2.10
N GLU A 138 18.16 1.67 -1.86
CA GLU A 138 17.70 0.35 -1.45
C GLU A 138 17.26 0.30 0.03
N GLU A 139 17.87 1.10 0.90
CA GLU A 139 17.53 1.16 2.33
C GLU A 139 16.11 1.72 2.51
N SER A 140 15.78 2.78 1.77
CA SER A 140 14.44 3.31 1.63
C SER A 140 13.46 2.23 1.16
N ALA A 141 13.80 1.41 0.16
CA ALA A 141 12.92 0.37 -0.34
C ALA A 141 12.56 -0.66 0.75
N TYR A 142 13.54 -1.09 1.53
CA TYR A 142 13.30 -1.99 2.66
C TYR A 142 12.45 -1.35 3.76
N ALA A 143 12.68 -0.05 4.06
CA ALA A 143 11.90 0.68 5.06
C ALA A 143 10.41 0.80 4.68
N HIS A 144 10.11 1.01 3.39
CA HIS A 144 8.73 1.12 2.90
C HIS A 144 8.02 -0.23 2.74
N ALA A 145 8.76 -1.31 2.45
CA ALA A 145 8.17 -2.60 2.08
C ALA A 145 7.19 -3.16 3.11
N ALA A 146 7.54 -3.11 4.40
CA ALA A 146 6.66 -3.63 5.44
C ALA A 146 5.35 -2.82 5.58
N GLY A 147 5.44 -1.49 5.43
CA GLY A 147 4.27 -0.62 5.44
C GLY A 147 3.33 -0.87 4.26
N TRP A 148 3.87 -1.01 3.05
CA TRP A 148 3.06 -1.36 1.88
C TRP A 148 2.42 -2.74 2.00
N HIS A 149 3.15 -3.75 2.49
CA HIS A 149 2.58 -5.07 2.72
C HIS A 149 1.39 -5.01 3.69
N ALA A 150 1.58 -4.41 4.87
CA ALA A 150 0.50 -4.27 5.84
C ALA A 150 -0.71 -3.51 5.28
N GLY A 151 -0.47 -2.41 4.56
CA GLY A 151 -1.53 -1.65 3.90
C GLY A 151 -2.29 -2.47 2.86
N LEU A 152 -1.59 -3.27 2.05
CA LEU A 152 -2.21 -4.14 1.05
C LEU A 152 -3.01 -5.30 1.68
N GLU A 153 -2.65 -5.78 2.87
CA GLU A 153 -3.49 -6.71 3.64
C GLU A 153 -4.83 -6.05 4.05
N VAL A 154 -4.80 -4.77 4.45
CA VAL A 154 -6.03 -4.00 4.75
C VAL A 154 -6.86 -3.75 3.49
N VAL A 155 -6.23 -3.42 2.35
CA VAL A 155 -6.92 -3.29 1.05
C VAL A 155 -7.67 -4.57 0.71
N ALA A 156 -7.03 -5.73 0.83
CA ALA A 156 -7.67 -7.02 0.58
C ALA A 156 -8.85 -7.26 1.54
N ALA A 157 -8.70 -6.92 2.82
CA ALA A 157 -9.78 -7.02 3.81
C ALA A 157 -10.99 -6.14 3.47
N GLN A 158 -10.76 -4.86 3.15
CA GLN A 158 -11.83 -3.93 2.77
C GLN A 158 -12.59 -4.42 1.53
N LEU A 159 -11.87 -4.92 0.53
CA LEU A 159 -12.49 -5.45 -0.68
C LEU A 159 -13.39 -6.66 -0.40
N ASP A 160 -13.00 -7.51 0.54
CA ASP A 160 -13.81 -8.65 1.00
C ASP A 160 -14.94 -8.25 1.96
N GLY A 161 -15.05 -6.98 2.34
CA GLY A 161 -16.02 -6.51 3.33
C GLY A 161 -15.71 -7.01 4.75
N ARG A 162 -14.43 -7.26 5.04
CA ARG A 162 -13.94 -7.68 6.35
C ARG A 162 -13.35 -6.49 7.08
N GLU A 163 -13.70 -6.33 8.35
CA GLU A 163 -13.03 -5.38 9.24
C GLU A 163 -11.68 -5.98 9.69
N VAL A 164 -10.70 -5.10 9.90
CA VAL A 164 -9.43 -5.43 10.56
C VAL A 164 -9.49 -4.90 11.98
N ASP A 165 -9.13 -5.74 12.95
CA ASP A 165 -9.10 -5.42 14.39
C ASP A 165 -7.66 -5.19 14.90
N TRP A 166 -6.72 -5.01 13.97
CA TRP A 166 -5.30 -4.80 14.21
C TRP A 166 -4.80 -3.54 13.51
N SER A 167 -3.70 -2.98 14.01
CA SER A 167 -3.06 -1.78 13.45
C SER A 167 -2.16 -2.15 12.26
N PRO A 168 -2.32 -1.51 11.08
CA PRO A 168 -1.39 -1.71 9.97
C PRO A 168 0.04 -1.26 10.30
N TRP A 169 0.19 -0.38 11.29
CA TRP A 169 1.49 0.08 11.77
C TRP A 169 2.18 -0.96 12.64
N ASP A 170 1.45 -1.63 13.54
CA ASP A 170 1.98 -2.76 14.32
C ASP A 170 2.29 -3.95 13.39
N ARG A 171 1.40 -4.19 12.41
CA ARG A 171 1.61 -5.23 11.40
C ARG A 171 2.87 -4.96 10.56
N ALA A 172 3.13 -3.71 10.19
CA ALA A 172 4.36 -3.33 9.52
C ALA A 172 5.60 -3.62 10.38
N ASP A 173 5.55 -3.44 11.70
CA ASP A 173 6.66 -3.79 12.59
C ASP A 173 6.94 -5.29 12.61
N GLU A 174 5.89 -6.11 12.70
CA GLU A 174 6.00 -7.57 12.66
C GLU A 174 6.60 -8.07 11.35
N LEU A 175 6.24 -7.41 10.23
CA LEU A 175 6.71 -7.75 8.90
C LEU A 175 8.13 -7.22 8.62
N SER A 176 8.54 -6.13 9.28
CA SER A 176 9.82 -5.46 9.01
C SER A 176 11.07 -6.36 9.05
N PRO A 177 11.20 -7.40 9.89
CA PRO A 177 12.35 -8.30 9.84
C PRO A 177 12.47 -9.10 8.54
N GLN A 178 11.36 -9.31 7.81
CA GLN A 178 11.33 -10.06 6.54
C GLN A 178 11.92 -9.25 5.39
N TYR A 179 11.86 -7.92 5.50
CA TYR A 179 12.36 -6.98 4.51
C TYR A 179 13.71 -6.40 4.89
N ARG A 180 14.48 -7.04 5.77
CA ARG A 180 15.86 -6.61 6.01
C ARG A 180 16.77 -7.29 5.01
N LYS A 181 17.70 -6.52 4.44
CA LYS A 181 18.82 -7.08 3.67
C LYS A 181 19.54 -8.11 4.55
N SER A 182 19.61 -9.36 4.09
CA SER A 182 20.50 -10.34 4.70
C SER A 182 21.92 -9.79 4.65
N ALA A 183 22.58 -9.70 5.80
CA ALA A 183 23.96 -9.22 5.94
C ALA A 183 24.97 -10.06 5.16
#